data_AF-A0A5J5QK78-F1
#
_entry.id   AF-A0A5J5QK78-F1
#
_cell.length_a   1.000
_cell.length_b   1.000
_cell.length_c   1.000
_cell.angle_alpha   90.00
_cell.angle_beta   90.00
_cell.angle_gamma   90.00
#
_symmetry.space_group_name_H-M   'P 1'
#
loop_
_entity.id
_entity.type
_entity.pdbx_description
1 polymer ?
#
loop_
_entity_poly.entity_id
_entity_poly.type
_entity_poly.pdbx_seq_one_letter_code
_entity_poly.pdbx_strand_id
1 'polypeptide(L)'
;MKSSFMMVDGGGLMDQRKGIMKIRHVNNKVRYVKRPIKKKNNRSSYRERKDPKVLQKLFDSCKEVFKGPETVPSDSDVNKLCSILDEMKPKHVGLSKNMQFFKSKSVEKGTPSVAYTPIYQCDEFSLCIFFLAANAVIPLHNHPGMTVFSKLLLGDLHIKSYDWVDSMPPPESQPRLARLKVDSVLKAPCKTSVLYPTTGGNIHEFKAVTPCAVLDVLGPPYSKDDRDCSYYKELQHSALSNGESSRVNEGGSDYLRWLKEIEVPQDSHMERIDYWGPQIVD
;
A
#
# COMPACT_ATOMS: atom_id res chain seq x y z
N MET A 1 -5.62 24.99 -21.71
CA MET A 1 -4.83 26.25 -21.68
C MET A 1 -3.37 25.89 -21.53
N LYS A 2 -2.51 26.45 -22.40
CA LYS A 2 -1.06 26.26 -22.42
C LYS A 2 -0.40 26.96 -21.21
N SER A 3 0.66 26.38 -20.65
CA SER A 3 1.78 27.17 -20.10
C SER A 3 3.06 26.33 -20.06
N SER A 4 4.16 26.98 -20.44
CA SER A 4 5.55 26.53 -20.59
C SER A 4 6.44 27.56 -19.86
N PHE A 5 7.72 27.22 -19.60
CA PHE A 5 8.89 28.03 -19.15
C PHE A 5 9.44 27.63 -17.77
N MET A 6 10.74 27.65 -17.46
CA MET A 6 12.02 27.75 -18.20
C MET A 6 13.15 27.31 -17.22
N MET A 7 14.24 26.78 -17.74
CA MET A 7 15.49 26.47 -17.03
C MET A 7 16.38 27.71 -16.83
N VAL A 8 17.16 27.76 -15.75
CA VAL A 8 18.43 28.51 -15.69
C VAL A 8 19.46 27.71 -14.87
N ASP A 9 20.63 27.53 -15.46
CA ASP A 9 21.83 26.87 -14.95
C ASP A 9 22.87 27.94 -14.54
N GLY A 10 23.77 27.64 -13.61
CA GLY A 10 24.84 28.57 -13.22
C GLY A 10 25.87 27.97 -12.27
N GLY A 11 27.06 27.66 -12.82
CA GLY A 11 28.20 27.05 -12.12
C GLY A 11 29.28 28.00 -11.56
N GLY A 12 30.32 27.40 -10.98
CA GLY A 12 31.62 27.99 -10.56
C GLY A 12 32.15 27.32 -9.27
N LEU A 13 33.13 26.41 -9.26
CA LEU A 13 34.62 26.49 -9.42
C LEU A 13 35.44 27.07 -8.23
N MET A 14 36.32 26.20 -7.68
CA MET A 14 37.63 26.41 -7.00
C MET A 14 37.63 27.14 -5.63
N ASP A 15 38.52 26.89 -4.66
CA ASP A 15 39.92 26.45 -4.70
C ASP A 15 40.39 25.82 -3.37
N GLN A 16 41.52 25.11 -3.46
CA GLN A 16 42.28 24.41 -2.43
C GLN A 16 43.00 25.36 -1.45
N ARG A 17 43.36 24.89 -0.25
CA ARG A 17 44.63 25.25 0.41
C ARG A 17 45.09 24.22 1.44
N LYS A 18 46.33 23.77 1.26
CA LYS A 18 47.12 22.87 2.10
C LYS A 18 47.67 23.61 3.33
N GLY A 19 47.74 22.93 4.47
CA GLY A 19 48.50 23.34 5.65
C GLY A 19 49.36 22.18 6.17
N ILE A 20 50.68 22.36 6.13
CA ILE A 20 51.73 21.45 6.60
C ILE A 20 52.13 21.82 8.04
N MET A 21 52.64 20.84 8.80
CA MET A 21 53.57 20.87 9.96
C MET A 21 53.00 20.06 11.14
N LYS A 22 53.75 19.24 11.89
CA LYS A 22 55.19 19.12 12.14
C LYS A 22 55.45 17.73 12.74
N ILE A 23 56.55 17.09 12.35
CA ILE A 23 57.06 15.85 12.94
C ILE A 23 57.76 16.18 14.26
N ARG A 24 57.48 15.41 15.32
CA ARG A 24 58.34 15.31 16.51
C ARG A 24 58.78 13.86 16.67
N HIS A 25 60.09 13.65 16.60
CA HIS A 25 60.74 12.39 16.92
C HIS A 25 60.91 12.27 18.43
N VAL A 26 60.51 11.13 19.01
CA VAL A 26 61.00 10.67 20.32
C VAL A 26 61.46 9.23 20.15
N ASN A 27 62.74 9.01 20.44
CA ASN A 27 63.42 7.72 20.41
C ASN A 27 62.82 6.78 21.47
N ASN A 28 62.44 5.57 21.07
CA ASN A 28 62.46 4.43 21.98
C ASN A 28 62.86 3.16 21.24
N LYS A 29 64.03 2.60 21.62
CA LYS A 29 64.54 1.31 21.16
C LYS A 29 63.66 0.21 21.73
N VAL A 30 62.97 -0.55 20.88
CA VAL A 30 62.38 -1.84 21.25
C VAL A 30 62.71 -2.88 20.18
N ARG A 31 63.24 -4.01 20.63
CA ARG A 31 63.74 -5.14 19.86
C ARG A 31 62.61 -5.80 19.05
N TYR A 32 62.88 -6.13 17.78
CA TYR A 32 61.96 -6.87 16.92
C TYR A 32 62.01 -8.37 17.22
N VAL A 33 60.88 -8.94 17.66
CA VAL A 33 60.63 -10.39 17.63
C VAL A 33 59.54 -10.63 16.57
N LYS A 34 59.89 -11.24 15.44
CA LYS A 34 58.91 -11.62 14.41
C LYS A 34 58.11 -12.84 14.88
N ARG A 35 56.91 -12.61 15.43
CA ARG A 35 55.85 -13.63 15.53
C ARG A 35 54.87 -13.42 14.38
N PRO A 36 54.55 -14.43 13.55
CA PRO A 36 53.54 -14.28 12.53
C PRO A 36 52.16 -14.31 13.19
N ILE A 37 51.56 -13.13 13.41
CA ILE A 37 50.15 -13.01 13.76
C ILE A 37 49.35 -13.30 12.49
N LYS A 38 48.83 -14.53 12.37
CA LYS A 38 47.79 -14.84 11.37
C LYS A 38 46.55 -14.01 11.70
N LYS A 39 46.37 -12.86 11.06
CA LYS A 39 45.07 -12.17 11.02
C LYS A 39 44.09 -13.06 10.26
N LYS A 40 43.25 -13.80 10.99
CA LYS A 40 42.01 -14.35 10.44
C LYS A 40 41.12 -13.16 10.06
N ASN A 41 41.14 -12.79 8.78
CA ASN A 41 40.13 -11.92 8.19
C ASN A 41 38.81 -12.69 8.10
N ASN A 42 38.11 -12.85 9.23
CA ASN A 42 36.68 -13.12 9.22
C ASN A 42 35.95 -11.79 9.08
N ARG A 43 36.14 -11.12 7.94
CA ARG A 43 35.09 -10.23 7.43
C ARG A 43 34.08 -11.13 6.75
N SER A 44 33.23 -11.74 7.56
CA SER A 44 31.92 -12.18 7.09
C SER A 44 31.23 -10.93 6.59
N SER A 45 31.39 -10.64 5.29
CA SER A 45 30.47 -9.76 4.62
C SER A 45 29.14 -10.49 4.68
N TYR A 46 28.29 -10.11 5.63
CA TYR A 46 26.86 -10.17 5.40
C TYR A 46 26.61 -9.28 4.19
N ARG A 47 26.83 -9.85 3.00
CA ARG A 47 26.24 -9.38 1.75
C ARG A 47 24.75 -9.59 1.98
N GLU A 48 24.10 -8.56 2.51
CA GLU A 48 22.66 -8.42 2.37
C GLU A 48 22.39 -8.58 0.88
N ARG A 49 21.89 -9.75 0.48
CA ARG A 49 21.60 -10.03 -0.93
C ARG A 49 20.60 -8.95 -1.34
N LYS A 50 21.00 -8.09 -2.29
CA LYS A 50 20.07 -7.23 -3.02
C LYS A 50 19.07 -8.21 -3.64
N ASP A 51 17.80 -8.16 -3.25
CA ASP A 51 16.78 -9.11 -3.71
C ASP A 51 15.77 -8.43 -4.65
N PRO A 52 16.19 -8.01 -5.86
CA PRO A 52 15.28 -7.53 -6.89
C PRO A 52 14.34 -8.62 -7.42
N LYS A 53 14.45 -9.87 -6.93
CA LYS A 53 13.65 -11.00 -7.41
C LYS A 53 12.27 -11.10 -6.76
N VAL A 54 12.02 -10.48 -5.60
CA VAL A 54 10.74 -10.68 -4.90
C VAL A 54 9.57 -10.07 -5.69
N LEU A 55 9.74 -8.86 -6.25
CA LEU A 55 8.72 -8.23 -7.09
C LEU A 55 8.47 -9.03 -8.37
N GLN A 56 9.54 -9.50 -9.04
CA GLN A 56 9.42 -10.38 -10.20
C GLN A 56 8.70 -11.69 -9.84
N LYS A 57 9.05 -12.32 -8.72
CA LYS A 57 8.39 -13.55 -8.24
C LYS A 57 6.90 -13.34 -7.96
N LEU A 58 6.52 -12.18 -7.40
CA LEU A 58 5.11 -11.81 -7.23
C LEU A 58 4.44 -11.74 -8.60
N PHE A 59 5.02 -11.00 -9.54
CA PHE A 59 4.51 -10.83 -10.89
C PHE A 59 4.33 -12.17 -11.61
N ASP A 60 5.36 -13.01 -11.65
CA ASP A 60 5.31 -14.34 -12.27
C ASP A 60 4.20 -15.20 -11.65
N SER A 61 4.06 -15.13 -10.32
CA SER A 61 2.99 -15.86 -9.61
C SER A 61 1.61 -15.29 -9.94
N CYS A 62 1.46 -13.99 -10.15
CA CYS A 62 0.18 -13.40 -10.55
C CYS A 62 -0.26 -13.90 -11.93
N LYS A 63 0.65 -14.02 -12.91
CA LYS A 63 0.36 -14.61 -14.23
C LYS A 63 -0.15 -16.06 -14.14
N GLU A 64 0.39 -16.82 -13.18
CA GLU A 64 -0.05 -18.19 -12.95
C GLU A 64 -1.41 -18.28 -12.24
N VAL A 65 -1.70 -17.35 -11.33
CA VAL A 65 -2.85 -17.41 -10.43
C VAL A 65 -4.10 -16.77 -11.01
N PHE A 66 -4.01 -15.58 -11.60
CA PHE A 66 -5.17 -14.89 -12.14
C PHE A 66 -5.52 -15.43 -13.53
N LYS A 67 -6.83 -15.59 -13.78
CA LYS A 67 -7.39 -16.15 -15.01
C LYS A 67 -8.47 -15.26 -15.64
N GLY A 68 -8.53 -14.01 -15.19
CA GLY A 68 -9.50 -13.02 -15.67
C GLY A 68 -10.82 -13.00 -14.89
N PRO A 69 -11.84 -12.33 -15.44
CA PRO A 69 -13.14 -12.16 -14.82
C PRO A 69 -13.83 -13.46 -14.45
N GLU A 70 -14.71 -13.41 -13.45
CA GLU A 70 -15.51 -14.55 -12.95
C GLU A 70 -14.68 -15.70 -12.34
N THR A 71 -13.36 -15.51 -12.17
CA THR A 71 -12.49 -16.49 -11.52
C THR A 71 -12.05 -16.01 -10.14
N VAL A 72 -12.03 -16.93 -9.19
CA VAL A 72 -11.45 -16.72 -7.86
C VAL A 72 -10.25 -17.66 -7.71
N PRO A 73 -9.06 -17.15 -7.34
CA PRO A 73 -7.89 -17.99 -7.07
C PRO A 73 -8.18 -19.13 -6.09
N SER A 74 -7.54 -20.29 -6.29
CA SER A 74 -7.66 -21.40 -5.33
C SER A 74 -7.01 -21.05 -3.99
N ASP A 75 -7.40 -21.71 -2.90
CA ASP A 75 -6.78 -21.49 -1.59
C ASP A 75 -5.26 -21.70 -1.61
N SER A 76 -4.75 -22.64 -2.43
CA SER A 76 -3.31 -22.87 -2.59
C SER A 76 -2.62 -21.67 -3.22
N ASP A 77 -3.25 -21.09 -4.24
CA ASP A 77 -2.75 -19.92 -4.95
C ASP A 77 -2.82 -18.65 -4.09
N VAL A 78 -3.92 -18.47 -3.35
CA VAL A 78 -4.05 -17.40 -2.35
C VAL A 78 -2.91 -17.50 -1.33
N ASN A 79 -2.68 -18.68 -0.76
CA ASN A 79 -1.62 -18.89 0.23
C ASN A 79 -0.23 -18.62 -0.36
N LYS A 80 0.01 -19.02 -1.62
CA LYS A 80 1.26 -18.72 -2.34
C LYS A 80 1.48 -17.21 -2.49
N LEU A 81 0.49 -16.47 -2.97
CA LEU A 81 0.59 -15.01 -3.13
C LEU A 81 0.75 -14.30 -1.77
N CYS A 82 -0.03 -14.67 -0.76
CA CYS A 82 0.12 -14.17 0.61
C CYS A 82 1.53 -14.39 1.16
N SER A 83 2.11 -15.58 0.97
CA SER A 83 3.47 -15.87 1.41
C SER A 83 4.51 -14.96 0.75
N ILE A 84 4.35 -14.65 -0.55
CA ILE A 84 5.25 -13.74 -1.27
C ILE A 84 5.08 -12.30 -0.77
N LEU A 85 3.84 -11.82 -0.68
CA LEU A 85 3.52 -10.47 -0.20
C LEU A 85 3.94 -10.27 1.26
N ASP A 86 3.88 -11.30 2.09
CA ASP A 86 4.34 -11.28 3.48
C ASP A 86 5.84 -11.00 3.62
N GLU A 87 6.65 -11.45 2.66
CA GLU A 87 8.09 -11.20 2.59
C GLU A 87 8.43 -9.81 2.02
N MET A 88 7.46 -9.13 1.39
CA MET A 88 7.69 -7.83 0.76
C MET A 88 7.98 -6.73 1.77
N LYS A 89 8.92 -5.86 1.38
CA LYS A 89 9.40 -4.71 2.13
C LYS A 89 9.38 -3.50 1.21
N PRO A 90 9.32 -2.26 1.76
CA PRO A 90 9.38 -1.04 0.95
C PRO A 90 10.49 -1.05 -0.12
N LYS A 91 11.69 -1.53 0.23
CA LYS A 91 12.84 -1.59 -0.69
C LYS A 91 12.62 -2.47 -1.92
N HIS A 92 11.75 -3.49 -1.87
CA HIS A 92 11.49 -4.39 -3.00
C HIS A 92 10.67 -3.72 -4.10
N VAL A 93 10.01 -2.61 -3.80
CA VAL A 93 9.23 -1.81 -4.76
C VAL A 93 9.81 -0.40 -4.95
N GLY A 94 11.09 -0.21 -4.62
CA GLY A 94 11.78 1.08 -4.81
C GLY A 94 11.50 2.14 -3.75
N LEU A 95 10.75 1.81 -2.70
CA LEU A 95 10.44 2.76 -1.63
C LEU A 95 11.57 2.85 -0.63
N SER A 96 11.97 4.08 -0.33
CA SER A 96 12.94 4.38 0.72
C SER A 96 12.35 5.33 1.74
N LYS A 97 12.79 5.21 3.01
CA LYS A 97 12.40 6.13 4.10
C LYS A 97 12.75 7.60 3.81
N ASN A 98 13.56 7.85 2.77
CA ASN A 98 14.04 9.17 2.40
C ASN A 98 13.16 9.91 1.39
N MET A 99 12.11 9.28 0.85
CA MET A 99 11.20 9.94 -0.09
C MET A 99 10.51 11.13 0.60
N GLN A 100 10.41 12.25 -0.12
CA GLN A 100 9.84 13.49 0.40
C GLN A 100 8.41 13.30 0.94
N PHE A 101 7.65 12.39 0.31
CA PHE A 101 6.35 11.94 0.76
C PHE A 101 6.31 11.55 2.26
N PHE A 102 7.32 10.82 2.75
CA PHE A 102 7.39 10.39 4.16
C PHE A 102 8.06 11.42 5.08
N LYS A 103 8.63 12.49 4.52
CA LYS A 103 9.35 13.53 5.27
C LYS A 103 8.51 14.76 5.57
N SER A 104 7.33 14.87 4.97
CA SER A 104 6.45 16.02 5.18
C SER A 104 5.95 16.04 6.63
N LYS A 105 6.57 16.91 7.44
CA LYS A 105 6.04 17.37 8.73
C LYS A 105 5.16 18.61 8.56
N SER A 106 4.98 19.10 7.34
CA SER A 106 4.24 20.32 7.06
C SER A 106 2.77 20.00 6.88
N VAL A 107 2.00 20.39 7.89
CA VAL A 107 0.60 20.80 7.75
C VAL A 107 0.58 22.12 6.94
N GLU A 108 1.03 22.07 5.69
CA GLU A 108 0.89 23.21 4.76
C GLU A 108 -0.43 23.05 4.04
N LYS A 109 -1.50 23.61 4.63
CA LYS A 109 -2.76 24.14 4.04
C LYS A 109 -3.39 23.45 2.81
N GLY A 110 -3.04 22.22 2.48
CA GLY A 110 -3.61 21.42 1.41
C GLY A 110 -4.49 20.32 1.97
N THR A 111 -5.50 19.91 1.20
CA THR A 111 -6.26 18.69 1.46
C THR A 111 -5.30 17.50 1.47
N PRO A 112 -5.37 16.60 2.48
CA PRO A 112 -4.59 15.38 2.49
C PRO A 112 -4.78 14.62 1.18
N SER A 113 -3.70 14.38 0.44
CA SER A 113 -3.76 13.78 -0.89
C SER A 113 -3.47 12.27 -0.86
N VAL A 114 -4.08 11.58 -1.82
CA VAL A 114 -3.73 10.21 -2.19
C VAL A 114 -3.05 10.27 -3.55
N ALA A 115 -1.91 9.60 -3.67
CA ALA A 115 -1.28 9.35 -4.96
C ALA A 115 -1.21 7.84 -5.21
N TYR A 116 -1.14 7.42 -6.47
CA TYR A 116 -0.95 6.03 -6.81
C TYR A 116 0.03 5.87 -7.97
N THR A 117 0.73 4.73 -7.99
CA THR A 117 1.60 4.37 -9.09
C THR A 117 1.27 2.95 -9.57
N PRO A 118 0.87 2.78 -10.85
CA PRO A 118 0.72 1.45 -11.42
C PRO A 118 2.10 0.85 -11.69
N ILE A 119 2.31 -0.39 -11.25
CA ILE A 119 3.50 -1.19 -11.56
C ILE A 119 3.26 -2.02 -12.82
N TYR A 120 2.08 -2.65 -12.90
CA TYR A 120 1.65 -3.48 -14.02
C TYR A 120 0.13 -3.48 -14.14
N GLN A 121 -0.35 -3.68 -15.36
CA GLN A 121 -1.77 -3.90 -15.63
C GLN A 121 -1.94 -4.70 -16.92
N CYS A 122 -2.73 -5.77 -16.84
CA CYS A 122 -3.30 -6.49 -17.97
C CYS A 122 -4.80 -6.74 -17.71
N ASP A 123 -5.46 -7.51 -18.56
CA ASP A 123 -6.90 -7.82 -18.40
C ASP A 123 -7.17 -8.77 -17.22
N GLU A 124 -6.16 -9.55 -16.80
CA GLU A 124 -6.30 -10.57 -15.75
C GLU A 124 -5.99 -10.05 -14.35
N PHE A 125 -5.04 -9.11 -14.22
CA PHE A 125 -4.66 -8.52 -12.94
C PHE A 125 -3.93 -7.19 -13.08
N SER A 126 -3.84 -6.45 -11.97
CA SER A 126 -3.03 -5.24 -11.86
C SER A 126 -2.26 -5.20 -10.55
N LEU A 127 -1.12 -4.50 -10.57
CA LEU A 127 -0.30 -4.19 -9.40
C LEU A 127 -0.18 -2.68 -9.30
N CYS A 128 -0.51 -2.11 -8.14
CA CYS A 128 -0.33 -0.69 -7.88
C CYS A 128 0.08 -0.43 -6.44
N ILE A 129 0.70 0.73 -6.21
CA ILE A 129 0.96 1.22 -4.85
C ILE A 129 0.20 2.50 -4.63
N PHE A 130 -0.57 2.55 -3.55
CA PHE A 130 -1.19 3.77 -3.04
C PHE A 130 -0.30 4.41 -1.98
N PHE A 131 -0.18 5.73 -2.06
CA PHE A 131 0.52 6.60 -1.13
C PHE A 131 -0.50 7.52 -0.49
N LEU A 132 -0.75 7.33 0.80
CA LEU A 132 -1.72 8.14 1.55
C LEU A 132 -0.97 9.07 2.50
N ALA A 133 -1.12 10.39 2.32
CA ALA A 133 -0.60 11.36 3.28
C ALA A 133 -1.29 11.15 4.65
N ALA A 134 -0.71 11.65 5.74
CA ALA A 134 -1.36 11.56 7.05
C ALA A 134 -2.77 12.19 6.99
N ASN A 135 -3.77 11.47 7.50
CA ASN A 135 -5.20 11.78 7.44
C ASN A 135 -5.86 11.70 6.06
N ALA A 136 -5.13 11.31 5.00
CA ALA A 136 -5.75 11.04 3.70
C ALA A 136 -6.63 9.79 3.77
N VAL A 137 -7.70 9.79 2.98
CA VAL A 137 -8.72 8.76 2.96
C VAL A 137 -8.87 8.23 1.54
N ILE A 138 -8.93 6.92 1.37
CA ILE A 138 -9.56 6.31 0.21
C ILE A 138 -10.97 5.95 0.68
N PRO A 139 -12.01 6.67 0.19
CA PRO A 139 -13.37 6.55 0.72
C PRO A 139 -13.92 5.13 0.62
N LEU A 140 -14.94 4.83 1.41
CA LEU A 140 -15.59 3.52 1.42
C LEU A 140 -16.06 3.12 0.00
N HIS A 141 -15.52 2.03 -0.54
CA HIS A 141 -15.78 1.56 -1.91
C HIS A 141 -15.79 0.03 -2.01
N ASN A 142 -16.41 -0.53 -3.04
CA ASN A 142 -16.46 -1.99 -3.31
C ASN A 142 -15.45 -2.42 -4.38
N HIS A 143 -15.25 -3.74 -4.50
CA HIS A 143 -14.43 -4.37 -5.55
C HIS A 143 -15.25 -5.46 -6.27
N PRO A 144 -16.15 -5.10 -7.22
CA PRO A 144 -17.14 -6.02 -7.78
C PRO A 144 -16.49 -7.14 -8.60
N GLY A 145 -16.71 -8.39 -8.18
CA GLY A 145 -16.19 -9.58 -8.88
C GLY A 145 -14.68 -9.78 -8.74
N MET A 146 -14.02 -9.08 -7.82
CA MET A 146 -12.56 -9.06 -7.70
C MET A 146 -12.08 -9.81 -6.45
N THR A 147 -10.90 -10.39 -6.56
CA THR A 147 -10.08 -10.79 -5.41
C THR A 147 -8.91 -9.82 -5.30
N VAL A 148 -8.72 -9.20 -4.12
CA VAL A 148 -7.66 -8.20 -3.91
C VAL A 148 -6.78 -8.62 -2.75
N PHE A 149 -5.48 -8.65 -3.01
CA PHE A 149 -4.45 -8.81 -1.99
C PHE A 149 -3.88 -7.44 -1.65
N SER A 150 -3.95 -7.07 -0.38
CA SER A 150 -3.49 -5.76 0.10
C SER A 150 -2.40 -5.91 1.15
N LYS A 151 -1.28 -5.21 0.95
CA LYS A 151 -0.13 -5.23 1.85
C LYS A 151 0.29 -3.82 2.25
N LEU A 152 0.09 -3.47 3.52
CA LEU A 152 0.66 -2.26 4.11
C LEU A 152 2.20 -2.41 4.23
N LEU A 153 2.92 -1.69 3.38
CA LEU A 153 4.37 -1.71 3.32
C LEU A 153 5.00 -0.76 4.36
N LEU A 154 4.32 0.35 4.65
CA LEU A 154 4.79 1.40 5.55
C LEU A 154 3.61 2.13 6.18
N GLY A 155 3.75 2.49 7.46
CA GLY A 155 2.85 3.39 8.16
C GLY A 155 1.84 2.66 9.05
N ASP A 156 0.88 3.44 9.51
CA ASP A 156 -0.23 3.04 10.35
C ASP A 156 -1.52 3.42 9.61
N LEU A 157 -2.33 2.43 9.28
CA LEU A 157 -3.51 2.56 8.43
C LEU A 157 -4.74 2.10 9.20
N HIS A 158 -5.72 2.98 9.38
CA HIS A 158 -7.03 2.56 9.82
C HIS A 158 -7.77 1.92 8.64
N ILE A 159 -8.23 0.69 8.82
CA ILE A 159 -9.06 -0.02 7.85
C ILE A 159 -10.43 -0.27 8.47
N LYS A 160 -11.46 0.06 7.69
CA LYS A 160 -12.84 -0.29 7.99
C LYS A 160 -13.41 -1.07 6.81
N SER A 161 -14.01 -2.23 7.05
CA SER A 161 -14.49 -3.09 5.96
C SER A 161 -15.77 -3.85 6.28
N TYR A 162 -16.51 -4.21 5.23
CA TYR A 162 -17.82 -4.82 5.29
C TYR A 162 -18.01 -5.85 4.18
N ASP A 163 -18.89 -6.81 4.43
CA ASP A 163 -19.49 -7.64 3.38
C ASP A 163 -21.02 -7.49 3.43
N TRP A 164 -21.68 -7.60 2.29
CA TRP A 164 -23.14 -7.60 2.24
C TRP A 164 -23.72 -8.78 3.03
N VAL A 165 -24.85 -8.56 3.73
CA VAL A 165 -25.56 -9.64 4.43
C VAL A 165 -26.32 -10.52 3.45
N ASP A 166 -26.98 -9.89 2.48
CA ASP A 166 -27.82 -10.55 1.49
C ASP A 166 -27.11 -10.64 0.14
N SER A 167 -27.40 -11.67 -0.64
CA SER A 167 -26.79 -11.89 -1.97
C SER A 167 -27.35 -10.96 -3.05
N MET A 168 -28.60 -10.51 -2.91
CA MET A 168 -29.27 -9.70 -3.94
C MET A 168 -29.10 -8.21 -3.68
N PRO A 169 -28.71 -7.41 -4.70
CA PRO A 169 -28.73 -5.96 -4.58
C PRO A 169 -30.19 -5.47 -4.43
N PRO A 170 -30.47 -4.54 -3.51
CA PRO A 170 -31.77 -3.90 -3.44
C PRO A 170 -32.01 -3.03 -4.68
N PRO A 171 -33.24 -2.53 -4.88
CA PRO A 171 -33.50 -1.48 -5.87
C PRO A 171 -32.53 -0.32 -5.72
N GLU A 172 -32.10 0.26 -6.85
CA GLU A 172 -31.16 1.39 -6.90
C GLU A 172 -31.54 2.49 -5.90
N SER A 173 -30.54 3.08 -5.24
CA SER A 173 -30.66 4.16 -4.24
C SER A 173 -31.12 3.79 -2.82
N GLN A 174 -31.48 2.54 -2.52
CA GLN A 174 -31.81 2.14 -1.15
C GLN A 174 -30.57 1.75 -0.34
N PRO A 175 -30.52 2.08 0.97
CA PRO A 175 -29.49 1.56 1.85
C PRO A 175 -29.52 0.03 1.88
N ARG A 176 -28.35 -0.60 1.88
CA ARG A 176 -28.19 -2.06 1.95
C ARG A 176 -27.50 -2.46 3.25
N LEU A 177 -27.96 -3.55 3.84
CA LEU A 177 -27.41 -4.07 5.08
C LEU A 177 -26.07 -4.78 4.82
N ALA A 178 -25.05 -4.38 5.57
CA ALA A 178 -23.71 -4.94 5.52
C ALA A 178 -23.23 -5.34 6.92
N ARG A 179 -22.36 -6.33 6.97
CA ARG A 179 -21.72 -6.82 8.19
C ARG A 179 -20.30 -6.30 8.25
N LEU A 180 -19.98 -5.57 9.31
CA LEU A 180 -18.64 -5.12 9.66
C LEU A 180 -17.72 -6.33 9.81
N LYS A 181 -16.57 -6.29 9.12
CA LYS A 181 -15.53 -7.32 9.14
C LYS A 181 -14.30 -6.89 9.89
N VAL A 182 -13.86 -5.66 9.65
CA VAL A 182 -12.69 -5.07 10.31
C VAL A 182 -12.99 -3.61 10.63
N ASP A 183 -12.59 -3.17 11.82
CA ASP A 183 -12.56 -1.76 12.24
C ASP A 183 -11.36 -1.59 13.18
N SER A 184 -10.17 -1.38 12.60
CA SER A 184 -8.92 -1.39 13.38
C SER A 184 -7.77 -0.67 12.69
N VAL A 185 -6.70 -0.40 13.45
CA VAL A 185 -5.46 0.16 12.91
C VAL A 185 -4.46 -0.96 12.62
N LEU A 186 -4.11 -1.12 11.34
CA LEU A 186 -2.99 -1.94 10.88
C LEU A 186 -1.69 -1.15 11.01
N LYS A 187 -0.63 -1.79 11.51
CA LYS A 187 0.70 -1.19 11.68
C LYS A 187 1.74 -2.00 10.91
N ALA A 188 2.53 -1.36 10.05
CA ALA A 188 3.62 -2.03 9.36
C ALA A 188 4.79 -2.36 10.32
N PRO A 189 5.41 -3.56 10.23
CA PRO A 189 5.10 -4.65 9.31
C PRO A 189 3.87 -5.46 9.75
N CYS A 190 2.97 -5.74 8.81
CA CYS A 190 1.81 -6.60 9.03
C CYS A 190 1.73 -7.73 7.98
N LYS A 191 0.82 -8.66 8.23
CA LYS A 191 0.43 -9.70 7.27
C LYS A 191 -0.40 -9.10 6.13
N THR A 192 -0.40 -9.79 5.00
CA THR A 192 -1.22 -9.47 3.83
C THR A 192 -2.70 -9.71 4.15
N SER A 193 -3.57 -8.79 3.75
CA SER A 193 -5.03 -8.95 3.80
C SER A 193 -5.54 -9.40 2.44
N VAL A 194 -6.60 -10.21 2.43
CA VAL A 194 -7.25 -10.67 1.19
C VAL A 194 -8.74 -10.43 1.31
N LEU A 195 -9.32 -9.81 0.28
CA LEU A 195 -10.77 -9.77 0.08
C LEU A 195 -11.13 -10.55 -1.17
N TYR A 196 -12.36 -11.04 -1.19
CA TYR A 196 -12.98 -11.82 -2.25
C TYR A 196 -14.22 -11.09 -2.77
N PRO A 197 -14.87 -11.58 -3.86
CA PRO A 197 -16.02 -10.89 -4.44
C PRO A 197 -17.19 -10.66 -3.45
N THR A 198 -17.37 -11.54 -2.47
CA THR A 198 -18.50 -11.49 -1.53
C THR A 198 -18.10 -11.65 -0.06
N THR A 199 -16.81 -11.86 0.23
CA THR A 199 -16.33 -12.09 1.60
C THR A 199 -14.97 -11.44 1.83
N GLY A 200 -14.59 -11.28 3.10
CA GLY A 200 -13.27 -10.77 3.47
C GLY A 200 -13.20 -9.24 3.57
N GLY A 201 -14.35 -8.56 3.50
CA GLY A 201 -14.42 -7.10 3.53
C GLY A 201 -14.33 -6.49 2.14
N ASN A 202 -15.15 -6.96 1.19
CA ASN A 202 -15.17 -6.48 -0.20
C ASN A 202 -15.41 -4.98 -0.30
N ILE A 203 -16.17 -4.41 0.65
CA ILE A 203 -16.37 -2.97 0.76
C ILE A 203 -15.44 -2.44 1.84
N HIS A 204 -14.53 -1.53 1.53
CA HIS A 204 -13.58 -1.02 2.52
C HIS A 204 -13.22 0.46 2.38
N GLU A 205 -12.73 1.04 3.47
CA GLU A 205 -12.17 2.38 3.56
C GLU A 205 -10.78 2.29 4.15
N PHE A 206 -9.85 3.05 3.57
CA PHE A 206 -8.52 3.27 4.13
C PHE A 206 -8.40 4.70 4.63
N LYS A 207 -7.96 4.87 5.88
CA LYS A 207 -7.65 6.17 6.46
C LYS A 207 -6.25 6.14 7.07
N ALA A 208 -5.35 6.92 6.50
CA ALA A 208 -3.97 6.99 6.97
C ALA A 208 -3.87 7.67 8.34
N VAL A 209 -3.34 6.96 9.34
CA VAL A 209 -3.01 7.53 10.66
C VAL A 209 -1.64 8.21 10.59
N THR A 210 -0.70 7.58 9.88
CA THR A 210 0.58 8.17 9.47
C THR A 210 0.72 8.07 7.96
N PRO A 211 1.71 8.72 7.31
CA PRO A 211 1.92 8.53 5.88
C PRO A 211 2.10 7.04 5.55
N CYS A 212 1.26 6.51 4.67
CA CYS A 212 1.19 5.09 4.36
C CYS A 212 1.61 4.79 2.92
N ALA A 213 2.13 3.57 2.72
CA ALA A 213 2.27 2.96 1.40
C ALA A 213 1.62 1.58 1.41
N VAL A 214 0.64 1.37 0.54
CA VAL A 214 -0.13 0.13 0.42
C VAL A 214 0.08 -0.45 -0.97
N LEU A 215 0.55 -1.69 -1.05
CA LEU A 215 0.67 -2.44 -2.30
C LEU A 215 -0.58 -3.29 -2.47
N ASP A 216 -1.30 -3.08 -3.57
CA ASP A 216 -2.46 -3.89 -3.95
C ASP A 216 -2.17 -4.70 -5.21
N VAL A 217 -2.66 -5.94 -5.20
CA VAL A 217 -2.77 -6.83 -6.36
C VAL A 217 -4.25 -7.12 -6.58
N LEU A 218 -4.80 -6.67 -7.70
CA LEU A 218 -6.23 -6.78 -8.01
C LEU A 218 -6.41 -7.76 -9.17
N GLY A 219 -7.31 -8.73 -9.01
CA GLY A 219 -7.63 -9.70 -10.06
C GLY A 219 -9.12 -9.99 -10.15
N PRO A 220 -9.77 -9.71 -11.30
CA PRO A 220 -9.29 -8.82 -12.37
C PRO A 220 -9.22 -7.34 -11.91
N PRO A 221 -8.70 -6.41 -12.72
CA PRO A 221 -8.82 -4.97 -12.47
C PRO A 221 -10.25 -4.45 -12.69
N TYR A 222 -10.50 -3.23 -12.20
CA TYR A 222 -11.71 -2.46 -12.53
C TYR A 222 -11.89 -2.27 -14.03
N SER A 223 -13.15 -2.22 -14.46
CA SER A 223 -13.57 -2.03 -15.85
C SER A 223 -14.84 -1.19 -15.87
N LYS A 224 -14.89 -0.15 -16.71
CA LYS A 224 -16.04 0.75 -16.77
C LYS A 224 -17.32 0.09 -17.26
N ASP A 225 -17.21 -1.04 -17.93
CA ASP A 225 -18.35 -1.70 -18.58
C ASP A 225 -19.12 -2.60 -17.61
N ASP A 226 -18.43 -3.22 -16.65
CA ASP A 226 -18.99 -4.32 -15.85
C ASP A 226 -18.46 -4.42 -14.41
N ARG A 227 -17.36 -3.72 -14.08
CA ARG A 227 -16.71 -3.74 -12.76
C ARG A 227 -16.30 -2.34 -12.37
N ASP A 228 -17.23 -1.40 -12.37
CA ASP A 228 -16.95 -0.03 -11.95
C ASP A 228 -16.91 0.07 -10.42
N CYS A 229 -16.13 1.01 -9.90
CA CYS A 229 -16.00 1.26 -8.47
C CYS A 229 -17.20 2.07 -7.97
N SER A 230 -17.96 1.51 -7.03
CA SER A 230 -19.06 2.21 -6.35
C SER A 230 -18.61 2.70 -4.98
N TYR A 231 -19.03 3.91 -4.61
CA TYR A 231 -18.73 4.52 -3.31
C TYR A 231 -19.94 4.48 -2.39
N TYR A 232 -19.67 4.37 -1.09
CA TYR A 232 -20.71 4.22 -0.08
C TYR A 232 -20.50 5.16 1.10
N LYS A 233 -21.58 5.42 1.84
CA LYS A 233 -21.51 5.99 3.19
C LYS A 233 -22.22 5.07 4.18
N GLU A 234 -21.63 4.93 5.36
CA GLU A 234 -22.30 4.31 6.50
C GLU A 234 -23.39 5.25 7.03
N LEU A 235 -24.60 4.73 7.24
CA LEU A 235 -25.69 5.47 7.89
C LEU A 235 -25.66 5.23 9.40
N GLN A 236 -25.82 6.30 10.18
CA GLN A 236 -25.98 6.19 11.63
C GLN A 236 -27.34 5.55 11.97
N HIS A 237 -27.35 4.67 12.96
CA HIS A 237 -28.51 3.88 13.39
C HIS A 237 -29.76 4.74 13.73
N SER A 238 -29.59 5.99 14.15
CA SER A 238 -30.69 6.92 14.47
C SER A 238 -31.46 7.43 13.25
N ALA A 239 -30.89 7.35 12.04
CA ALA A 239 -31.54 7.87 10.83
C ALA A 239 -32.62 6.94 10.24
N LEU A 240 -32.70 5.70 10.74
CA LEU A 240 -33.57 4.65 10.19
C LEU A 240 -34.77 4.30 11.10
N SER A 241 -34.85 4.86 12.30
CA SER A 241 -35.86 4.53 13.30
C SER A 241 -37.23 5.22 13.10
N ASN A 242 -37.57 5.65 11.89
CA ASN A 242 -38.85 6.31 11.60
C ASN A 242 -39.93 5.39 11.00
N GLY A 243 -39.77 4.07 11.05
CA GLY A 243 -40.83 3.14 10.64
C GLY A 243 -40.58 1.72 11.12
N GLU A 244 -41.42 1.28 12.06
CA GLU A 244 -41.60 -0.09 12.56
C GLU A 244 -40.41 -0.77 13.27
N SER A 245 -40.54 -0.82 14.60
CA SER A 245 -39.73 -1.63 15.51
C SER A 245 -39.93 -3.12 15.22
N SER A 246 -39.05 -3.69 14.40
CA SER A 246 -38.79 -5.12 14.43
C SER A 246 -37.63 -5.37 15.38
N ARG A 247 -37.94 -5.94 16.55
CA ARG A 247 -36.97 -6.34 17.58
C ARG A 247 -35.99 -7.35 16.99
N VAL A 248 -34.80 -6.89 16.59
CA VAL A 248 -33.65 -7.76 16.35
C VAL A 248 -33.03 -8.03 17.72
N ASN A 249 -33.01 -9.30 18.13
CA ASN A 249 -32.48 -9.76 19.41
C ASN A 249 -31.13 -9.12 19.76
N GLU A 250 -31.05 -8.57 20.97
CA GLU A 250 -29.84 -8.05 21.61
C GLU A 250 -28.78 -9.17 21.67
N GLY A 251 -27.72 -9.02 20.88
CA GLY A 251 -26.61 -9.98 20.80
C GLY A 251 -25.92 -10.00 19.43
N GLY A 252 -26.57 -9.49 18.37
CA GLY A 252 -26.03 -9.52 16.99
C GLY A 252 -26.01 -8.19 16.23
N SER A 253 -26.52 -7.09 16.80
CA SER A 253 -26.66 -5.80 16.08
C SER A 253 -25.38 -4.98 15.99
N ASP A 254 -24.40 -5.19 16.88
CA ASP A 254 -23.18 -4.36 16.96
C ASP A 254 -22.32 -4.40 15.69
N TYR A 255 -22.48 -5.43 14.86
CA TYR A 255 -21.70 -5.64 13.63
C TYR A 255 -22.48 -5.33 12.35
N LEU A 256 -23.76 -4.98 12.43
CA LEU A 256 -24.56 -4.68 11.24
C LEU A 256 -24.64 -3.17 11.01
N ARG A 257 -24.43 -2.74 9.78
CA ARG A 257 -24.50 -1.34 9.34
C ARG A 257 -25.26 -1.22 8.03
N TRP A 258 -25.96 -0.11 7.87
CA TRP A 258 -26.59 0.23 6.60
C TRP A 258 -25.63 1.09 5.78
N LEU A 259 -25.32 0.65 4.57
CA LEU A 259 -24.50 1.40 3.63
C LEU A 259 -25.39 1.95 2.52
N LYS A 260 -25.24 3.23 2.20
CA LYS A 260 -25.93 3.86 1.07
C LYS A 260 -24.91 4.24 0.01
N GLU A 261 -25.16 3.83 -1.23
CA GLU A 261 -24.37 4.26 -2.38
C GLU A 261 -24.45 5.78 -2.55
N ILE A 262 -23.33 6.39 -2.94
CA ILE A 262 -23.18 7.83 -3.14
C ILE A 262 -22.48 8.12 -4.45
N GLU A 263 -22.67 9.34 -4.96
CA GLU A 263 -21.82 9.86 -6.02
C GLU A 263 -20.35 9.89 -5.60
N VAL A 264 -19.45 9.85 -6.58
CA VAL A 264 -18.01 9.86 -6.40
C VAL A 264 -17.58 11.01 -5.47
N PRO A 265 -17.05 10.71 -4.27
CA PRO A 265 -16.65 11.74 -3.31
C PRO A 265 -15.52 12.64 -3.82
N GLN A 266 -15.43 13.89 -3.38
CA GLN A 266 -14.33 14.78 -3.79
C GLN A 266 -12.95 14.29 -3.34
N ASP A 267 -12.89 13.59 -2.21
CA ASP A 267 -11.69 12.99 -1.63
C ASP A 267 -11.32 11.64 -2.26
N SER A 268 -12.07 11.16 -3.27
CA SER A 268 -11.68 9.98 -4.06
C SER A 268 -10.62 10.29 -5.12
N HIS A 269 -10.34 11.57 -5.39
CA HIS A 269 -9.35 11.98 -6.38
C HIS A 269 -7.94 11.51 -5.97
N MET A 270 -7.30 10.74 -6.85
CA MET A 270 -5.93 10.25 -6.66
C MET A 270 -5.00 10.78 -7.74
N GLU A 271 -3.83 11.29 -7.34
CA GLU A 271 -2.79 11.71 -8.26
C GLU A 271 -2.02 10.50 -8.80
N ARG A 272 -2.01 10.31 -10.13
CA ARG A 272 -1.17 9.29 -10.75
C ARG A 272 0.28 9.78 -10.82
N ILE A 273 1.21 8.98 -10.30
CA ILE A 273 2.65 9.24 -10.38
C ILE A 273 3.40 8.07 -11.04
N ASP A 274 4.56 8.36 -11.61
CA ASP A 274 5.39 7.37 -12.29
C ASP A 274 6.07 6.40 -11.32
N TYR A 275 6.20 5.14 -11.74
CA TYR A 275 6.86 4.10 -10.98
C TYR A 275 8.37 4.09 -11.26
N TRP A 276 9.18 4.35 -10.24
CA TRP A 276 10.65 4.42 -10.34
C TRP A 276 11.38 3.26 -9.62
N GLY A 277 10.65 2.21 -9.24
CA GLY A 277 11.21 1.05 -8.57
C GLY A 277 11.85 0.01 -9.52
N PRO A 278 12.23 -1.16 -8.99
CA PRO A 278 12.74 -2.26 -9.80
C PRO A 278 11.78 -2.63 -10.92
N GLN A 279 12.30 -2.74 -12.14
CA GLN A 279 11.49 -3.09 -13.31
C GLN A 279 11.11 -4.58 -13.28
N ILE A 280 9.90 -4.87 -13.72
CA ILE A 280 9.43 -6.22 -14.02
C ILE A 280 9.70 -6.55 -15.49
N VAL A 281 9.91 -7.82 -15.77
CA VAL A 281 10.05 -8.37 -17.13
C VAL A 281 8.85 -9.27 -17.38
N ASP A 282 8.04 -8.97 -18.40
CA ASP A 282 6.87 -9.75 -18.81
C ASP A 282 7.24 -10.98 -19.67
#